data_AF-A0A098MF19-F1
#
_entry.id   AF-A0A098MF19-F1
#
_cell.length_a   1.000
_cell.length_b   1.000
_cell.length_c   1.000
_cell.angle_alpha   90.00
_cell.angle_beta   90.00
_cell.angle_gamma   90.00
#
_symmetry.space_group_name_H-M   'P 1'
#
loop_
_entity.id
_entity.type
_entity.pdbx_description
1 polymer ?
#
loop_
_entity_poly.entity_id
_entity_poly.type
_entity_poly.pdbx_seq_one_letter_code
_entity_poly.pdbx_strand_id
1 'polypeptide(L)' 'MSYRSEEITKYKTIVKCDDCGREREISTTPTPLGFDNRMNGALQNRYSFTQEGGVFKNYCSRCQEIRREAKES' A
#
# COMPACT_ATOMS: atom_id res chain seq x y z
N MET A 1 14.51 -42.77 2.33
CA MET A 1 14.86 -41.33 2.41
C MET A 1 13.82 -40.67 3.31
N SER A 2 14.23 -40.04 4.41
CA SER A 2 13.28 -39.35 5.30
C SER A 2 13.16 -37.90 4.87
N TYR A 3 11.95 -37.45 4.61
CA TYR A 3 11.64 -36.05 4.31
C TYR A 3 10.71 -35.51 5.40
N ARG A 4 10.82 -34.21 5.68
CA ARG A 4 9.82 -33.46 6.43
C ARG A 4 9.27 -32.37 5.53
N SER A 5 7.96 -32.18 5.60
CA SER A 5 7.26 -31.10 4.92
C SER A 5 6.67 -30.19 5.99
N GLU A 6 6.80 -28.88 5.79
CA GLU A 6 6.22 -27.86 6.66
C GLU A 6 5.40 -26.89 5.79
N GLU A 7 4.24 -26.50 6.30
CA GLU A 7 3.40 -25.49 5.68
C GLU A 7 3.70 -24.12 6.29
N ILE A 8 4.07 -23.16 5.45
CA ILE A 8 4.36 -21.78 5.88
C ILE A 8 3.27 -20.86 5.34
N THR A 9 2.41 -20.36 6.22
CA THR A 9 1.44 -19.31 5.87
C THR A 9 2.12 -17.94 5.88
N LYS A 10 1.86 -17.12 4.86
CA LYS A 10 2.35 -15.73 4.77
C LYS A 10 1.21 -14.80 4.37
N TYR A 11 1.15 -13.63 5.01
CA TYR A 11 0.28 -12.53 4.69
C TYR A 11 1.04 -11.52 3.84
N LYS A 12 0.56 -11.30 2.62
CA LYS A 12 1.06 -10.26 1.72
C LYS A 12 0.16 -9.04 1.85
N THR A 13 0.77 -7.90 2.14
CA THR A 13 0.09 -6.61 2.22
C THR A 13 0.49 -5.75 1.03
N ILE A 14 -0.50 -5.24 0.32
CA ILE A 14 -0.34 -4.39 -0.86
C ILE A 14 -1.02 -3.06 -0.62
N VAL A 15 -0.37 -1.97 -1.00
CA VAL A 15 -1.00 -0.65 -1.17
C VAL A 15 -1.38 -0.46 -2.63
N LYS A 16 -2.56 0.10 -2.89
CA LYS A 16 -3.08 0.38 -4.22
C LYS A 16 -3.38 1.87 -4.37
N CYS A 17 -3.08 2.41 -5.55
CA CYS A 17 -3.45 3.77 -5.93
C CYS A 17 -4.90 3.80 -6.41
N ASP A 18 -5.73 4.68 -5.84
CA ASP A 18 -7.14 4.78 -6.20
C ASP A 18 -7.40 5.42 -7.57
N ASP A 19 -6.44 6.20 -8.10
CA ASP A 19 -6.58 6.83 -9.41
C ASP A 19 -6.15 5.90 -10.56
N CYS A 20 -4.92 5.38 -10.51
CA CYS A 20 -4.34 4.60 -11.61
C CYS A 20 -4.32 3.08 -11.35
N GLY A 21 -4.78 2.63 -10.19
CA GLY A 21 -4.80 1.22 -9.82
C GLY A 21 -3.41 0.59 -9.58
N ARG A 22 -2.33 1.37 -9.65
CA ARG A 22 -0.96 0.89 -9.40
C ARG A 22 -0.87 0.27 -8.01
N GLU A 23 -0.27 -0.90 -7.94
CA GLU A 23 -0.07 -1.64 -6.69
C GLU A 23 1.40 -1.67 -6.30
N ARG A 24 1.66 -1.72 -5.01
CA ARG A 24 2.97 -2.06 -4.45
C ARG A 24 2.83 -2.96 -3.23
N GLU A 25 3.61 -4.02 -3.21
CA GLU A 25 3.80 -4.80 -2.00
C GLU A 25 4.54 -3.95 -0.95
N ILE A 26 3.96 -3.84 0.23
CA ILE A 26 4.57 -3.13 1.36
C ILE A 26 5.19 -4.10 2.38
N SER A 27 4.70 -5.34 2.44
CA SER A 27 5.25 -6.36 3.32
C SER A 27 4.71 -7.76 2.98
N THR A 28 5.52 -8.78 3.25
CA THR A 28 5.09 -10.18 3.29
C THR A 28 5.61 -10.81 4.59
N THR A 29 4.70 -11.10 5.52
CA THR A 29 5.03 -11.54 6.89
C THR A 29 4.19 -12.75 7.32
N PRO A 30 4.65 -13.58 8.27
CA PRO A 30 3.86 -14.70 8.79
C PRO A 30 2.60 -14.27 9.56
N THR A 31 2.54 -13.02 10.02
CA THR A 31 1.40 -12.42 10.71
C THR A 31 0.85 -11.22 9.94
N PRO A 32 -0.46 -10.91 10.04
CA PRO A 32 -1.03 -9.73 9.43
C PRO A 32 -0.43 -8.43 10.01
N LEU A 33 -0.15 -7.45 9.16
CA LEU A 33 0.24 -6.12 9.64
C LEU A 33 -0.91 -5.41 10.34
N GLY A 34 -0.62 -4.75 11.46
CA GLY A 34 -1.50 -3.76 12.09
C GLY A 34 -1.61 -2.46 11.27
N PHE A 35 -2.61 -1.63 11.58
CA PHE A 35 -2.94 -0.42 10.82
C PHE A 35 -1.74 0.52 10.61
N ASP A 36 -1.06 0.91 11.69
CA ASP A 36 0.07 1.85 11.62
C ASP A 36 1.20 1.34 10.74
N ASN A 37 1.49 0.03 10.80
CA ASN A 37 2.52 -0.59 9.97
C ASN A 37 2.14 -0.61 8.49
N ARG A 38 0.85 -0.77 8.18
CA ARG A 38 0.36 -0.64 6.78
C ARG A 38 0.52 0.79 6.29
N MET A 39 0.15 1.77 7.12
CA MET A 39 0.24 3.18 6.77
C MET A 39 1.71 3.61 6.57
N ASN A 40 2.59 3.25 7.51
CA ASN A 40 4.02 3.52 7.43
C ASN A 40 4.66 2.86 6.20
N GLY A 41 4.32 1.61 5.91
CA GLY A 41 4.83 0.90 4.73
C GLY A 41 4.40 1.56 3.42
N ALA A 42 3.18 2.07 3.34
CA ALA A 42 2.71 2.84 2.19
C ALA A 42 3.46 4.19 2.05
N LEU A 43 3.64 4.94 3.15
CA LEU A 43 4.40 6.20 3.15
C LEU A 43 5.86 6.00 2.70
N GLN A 44 6.52 4.95 3.19
CA GLN A 44 7.87 4.57 2.77
C GLN A 44 7.96 4.26 1.27
N ASN A 45 6.87 3.74 0.69
CA ASN A 45 6.74 3.49 -0.74
C ASN A 45 6.23 4.70 -1.54
N ARG A 46 6.28 5.91 -0.96
CA ARG A 46 5.84 7.17 -1.58
C ARG A 46 4.38 7.16 -2.01
N TYR A 47 3.54 6.45 -1.27
CA TYR A 47 2.10 6.65 -1.33
C TYR A 47 1.70 7.77 -0.36
N SER A 48 0.59 8.42 -0.66
CA SER A 48 -0.01 9.44 0.18
C SER A 48 -1.46 9.10 0.48
N PHE A 49 -1.93 9.59 1.62
CA PHE A 49 -3.30 9.42 2.08
C PHE A 49 -4.00 10.76 1.99
N THR A 50 -5.19 10.81 1.38
CA THR A 50 -5.98 12.04 1.26
C THR A 50 -7.44 11.72 1.54
N GLN A 51 -8.10 12.59 2.31
CA GLN A 51 -9.53 12.49 2.53
C GLN A 51 -10.28 13.33 1.50
N GLU A 52 -11.16 12.68 0.73
CA GLU A 52 -11.96 13.33 -0.31
C GLU A 52 -13.41 12.86 -0.20
N GLY A 53 -14.35 13.79 -0.06
CA GLY A 53 -15.77 13.44 0.05
C GLY A 53 -16.10 12.49 1.20
N GLY A 54 -15.34 12.56 2.30
CA GLY A 54 -15.50 11.68 3.47
C GLY A 54 -14.83 10.31 3.34
N VAL A 55 -14.20 9.99 2.22
CA VAL A 55 -13.51 8.70 1.99
C VAL A 55 -12.00 8.92 2.01
N PHE A 56 -11.26 8.02 2.66
CA PHE A 56 -9.79 7.99 2.58
C PHE A 56 -9.35 7.30 1.31
N LYS A 57 -8.50 7.99 0.54
CA LYS A 57 -7.91 7.49 -0.70
C LYS A 57 -6.38 7.49 -0.62
N ASN A 58 -5.79 6.57 -1.35
CA ASN A 58 -4.37 6.34 -1.48
C ASN A 58 -3.91 6.73 -2.88
N TYR A 59 -2.86 7.56 -2.97
CA TYR A 59 -2.30 7.96 -4.26
C TYR A 59 -0.81 7.62 -4.32
N CYS A 60 -0.38 7.00 -5.42
CA CYS A 60 1.05 6.89 -5.72
C CYS A 60 1.63 8.27 -6.04
N SER A 61 2.94 8.43 -5.87
CA SER A 61 3.64 9.71 -6.08
C SER A 61 3.27 10.41 -7.39
N ARG A 62 3.20 9.67 -8.51
CA ARG A 62 2.86 10.23 -9.83
C ARG A 62 1.44 10.81 -9.86
N CYS A 63 0.45 10.08 -9.37
CA CYS A 63 -0.94 10.59 -9.33
C CYS A 63 -1.04 11.77 -8.37
N GLN A 64 -0.32 11.73 -7.25
CA GLN A 64 -0.28 12.83 -6.31
C GLN A 64 0.31 14.11 -6.94
N GLU A 65 1.40 14.01 -7.71
CA GLU A 65 2.01 15.13 -8.43
C GLU A 65 1.02 15.75 -9.44
N ILE A 66 0.41 14.93 -10.30
CA ILE A 66 -0.60 15.39 -11.28
C ILE A 66 -1.75 16.14 -10.59
N ARG A 67 -2.22 15.62 -9.44
CA ARG A 67 -3.30 16.25 -8.68
C ARG A 67 -2.89 17.57 -8.02
N ARG A 68 -1.62 17.76 -7.69
CA ARG A 68 -1.12 19.04 -7.13
C ARG A 68 -1.06 20.09 -8.23
N GLU A 69 -0.51 19.75 -9.39
CA GLU A 69 -0.45 20.64 -10.56
C GLU A 69 -1.85 21.09 -11.00
N ALA A 70 -2.82 20.17 -11.01
CA ALA A 70 -4.22 20.47 -11.37
C ALA A 70 -4.96 21.38 -10.38
N LYS A 71 -4.43 21.62 -9.18
CA LYS A 71 -5.00 22.57 -8.19
C LYS A 71 -4.37 23.95 -8.26
N GLU A 72 -3.21 24.07 -8.90
CA GLU A 72 -2.46 25.32 -9.06
C GLU A 72 -2.72 25.98 -10.42
N SER A 73 -3.49 25.32 -11.30
CA SER A 73 -3.95 25.78 -12.61
C SER A 73 -5.42 26.20 -12.58
#